data_AF-A0A7C4J813-F1
#
_entry.id   AF-A0A7C4J813-F1
#
_cell.length_a   1.000
_cell.length_b   1.000
_cell.length_c   1.000
_cell.angle_alpha   90.00
_cell.angle_beta   90.00
_cell.angle_gamma   90.00
#
_symmetry.space_group_name_H-M   'P 1'
#
loop_
_entity.id
_entity.type
_entity.pdbx_description
1 polymer ?
#
loop_
_entity_poly.entity_id
_entity_poly.type
_entity_poly.pdbx_seq_one_letter_code
_entity_poly.pdbx_strand_id
1 'polypeptide(L)'
;CVYLYQPDIEWVEYKPKTPFLVLDKVYPEGLFIPKTFYGKNIVHLPTVKTHVFTTITGAMKNAFGGLLHRKRHWTHAVIHETLVDLLQIQQDIHTGIFAVMDGTFAGDGPGPRAMHWHEKDILLASSDQVAIDAISAKLQGFDPMQIPFLRLAHERGLGVANPREIKIVGYDIEREIPWHFVQTDTFASKGQKLIYHGPLKPLEGLLLRSPLVPWSYFASNFYHNVYWYPFVGRPRVEAALQTKWGQLFKSYGDGQVVMPGMEPKTVKQAVMGAAVVGAALLSLPLLFRPRK
;
A
#
# COMPACT_ATOMS: atom_id res chain seq x y z
N CYS A 1 -15.54 -17.51 4.82
CA CYS A 1 -14.57 -16.41 4.73
C CYS A 1 -14.73 -15.54 5.98
N VAL A 2 -13.64 -15.07 6.60
CA VAL A 2 -13.68 -14.21 7.79
C VAL A 2 -13.36 -12.78 7.36
N TYR A 3 -14.22 -11.82 7.69
CA TYR A 3 -14.01 -10.41 7.36
C TYR A 3 -13.81 -9.60 8.64
N LEU A 4 -12.61 -9.06 8.83
CA LEU A 4 -12.19 -8.42 10.09
C LEU A 4 -12.97 -7.15 10.48
N TYR A 5 -13.75 -6.59 9.55
CA TYR A 5 -14.60 -5.43 9.79
C TYR A 5 -16.01 -5.81 10.28
N GLN A 6 -16.34 -7.10 10.36
CA GLN A 6 -17.61 -7.54 10.90
C GLN A 6 -17.61 -7.40 12.44
N PRO A 7 -18.74 -6.98 13.04
CA PRO A 7 -18.80 -6.62 14.47
C PRO A 7 -18.64 -7.82 15.42
N ASP A 8 -18.80 -9.04 14.92
CA ASP A 8 -18.65 -10.31 15.66
C ASP A 8 -17.17 -10.73 15.85
N ILE A 9 -16.24 -10.05 15.20
CA ILE A 9 -14.81 -10.34 15.35
C ILE A 9 -14.33 -9.80 16.71
N GLU A 10 -13.99 -10.72 17.61
CA GLU A 10 -13.36 -10.39 18.89
C GLU A 10 -11.91 -9.94 18.68
N TRP A 11 -11.58 -8.75 19.20
CA TRP A 11 -10.23 -8.19 19.23
C TRP A 11 -9.71 -8.23 20.66
N VAL A 12 -8.52 -8.78 20.84
CA VAL A 12 -7.88 -8.90 22.16
C VAL A 12 -6.62 -8.04 22.20
N GLU A 13 -6.32 -7.49 23.36
CA GLU A 13 -5.10 -6.72 23.55
C GLU A 13 -3.87 -7.63 23.33
N TYR A 14 -2.95 -7.16 22.49
CA TYR A 14 -1.68 -7.82 22.24
C TYR A 14 -0.59 -7.21 23.12
N LYS A 15 0.11 -8.06 23.88
CA LYS A 15 1.29 -7.67 24.65
C LYS A 15 2.54 -8.14 23.90
N PRO A 16 3.40 -7.22 23.43
CA PRO A 16 4.58 -7.59 22.65
C PRO A 16 5.58 -8.36 23.51
N LYS A 17 6.16 -9.45 22.97
CA LYS A 17 7.21 -10.22 23.67
C LYS A 17 8.55 -9.49 23.70
N THR A 18 8.80 -8.64 22.71
CA THR A 18 9.99 -7.77 22.61
C THR A 18 9.58 -6.33 22.27
N PRO A 19 10.36 -5.32 22.64
CA PRO A 19 9.99 -3.92 22.41
C PRO A 19 9.74 -3.59 20.94
N PHE A 20 8.66 -2.87 20.67
CA PHE A 20 8.37 -2.31 19.35
C PHE A 20 9.37 -1.21 18.98
N LEU A 21 9.52 -0.97 17.67
CA LEU A 21 10.19 0.22 17.15
C LEU A 21 9.30 1.45 17.29
N VAL A 22 8.00 1.32 17.01
CA VAL A 22 7.10 2.48 16.92
C VAL A 22 5.63 2.24 17.27
N LEU A 23 5.11 1.02 17.18
CA LEU A 23 3.67 0.79 17.35
C LEU A 23 3.13 1.20 18.73
N ASP A 24 3.92 1.05 19.79
CA ASP A 24 3.63 1.52 21.15
C ASP A 24 3.45 3.05 21.24
N LYS A 25 4.21 3.80 20.43
CA LYS A 25 4.12 5.27 20.35
C LYS A 25 2.92 5.72 19.52
N VAL A 26 2.55 4.96 18.48
CA VAL A 26 1.40 5.27 17.63
C VAL A 26 0.08 4.91 18.32
N TYR A 27 0.09 3.83 19.11
CA TYR A 27 -1.06 3.28 19.82
C TYR A 27 -0.81 3.24 21.33
N PRO A 28 -0.75 4.40 22.01
CA PRO A 28 -0.51 4.46 23.46
C PRO A 28 -1.62 3.79 24.28
N GLU A 29 -2.83 3.67 23.72
CA GLU A 29 -3.96 2.95 24.31
C GLU A 29 -3.85 1.41 24.24
N GLY A 30 -2.78 0.89 23.64
CA GLY A 30 -2.58 -0.54 23.41
C GLY A 30 -2.94 -0.96 21.98
N LEU A 31 -2.31 -2.04 21.53
CA LEU A 31 -2.56 -2.65 20.23
C LEU A 31 -3.50 -3.84 20.39
N PHE A 32 -4.52 -3.91 19.54
CA PHE A 32 -5.50 -4.99 19.57
C PHE A 32 -5.40 -5.79 18.28
N ILE A 33 -5.42 -7.12 18.39
CA ILE A 33 -5.27 -8.07 17.27
C ILE A 33 -6.48 -9.01 17.27
N PRO A 34 -6.98 -9.48 16.10
CA PRO A 34 -8.10 -10.40 16.07
C PRO A 34 -7.77 -11.69 16.82
N LYS A 35 -8.60 -12.09 17.78
CA LYS A 35 -8.39 -13.32 18.55
C LYS A 35 -8.27 -14.54 17.65
N THR A 36 -9.00 -14.52 16.53
CA THR A 36 -8.99 -15.58 15.52
C THR A 36 -7.64 -15.78 14.82
N PHE A 37 -6.66 -14.88 14.96
CA PHE A 37 -5.34 -15.02 14.35
C PHE A 37 -4.36 -15.84 15.19
N TYR A 38 -4.55 -15.86 16.52
CA TYR A 38 -3.67 -16.57 17.44
C TYR A 38 -3.67 -18.07 17.16
N GLY A 39 -2.47 -18.66 17.14
CA GLY A 39 -2.28 -20.10 16.96
C GLY A 39 -2.51 -20.61 15.53
N LYS A 40 -2.83 -19.73 14.57
CA LYS A 40 -3.09 -20.13 13.18
C LYS A 40 -1.85 -19.98 12.30
N ASN A 41 -1.78 -20.84 11.30
CA ASN A 41 -0.92 -20.62 10.15
C ASN A 41 -1.50 -19.50 9.28
N ILE A 42 -0.64 -18.68 8.70
CA ILE A 42 -1.03 -17.64 7.75
C ILE A 42 -0.29 -17.82 6.42
N VAL A 43 -1.02 -17.68 5.32
CA VAL A 43 -0.48 -17.70 3.96
C VAL A 43 -0.74 -16.34 3.32
N HIS A 44 0.33 -15.60 3.02
CA HIS A 44 0.27 -14.35 2.29
C HIS A 44 0.28 -14.61 0.78
N LEU A 45 -0.61 -13.93 0.06
CA LEU A 45 -0.68 -13.94 -1.40
C LEU A 45 -0.47 -12.52 -1.98
N PRO A 46 0.71 -11.90 -1.78
CA PRO A 46 0.99 -10.56 -2.30
C PRO A 46 1.27 -10.58 -3.81
N THR A 47 1.14 -9.44 -4.46
CA THR A 47 1.55 -9.24 -5.86
C THR A 47 2.85 -8.43 -5.91
N VAL A 48 3.77 -8.75 -6.83
CA VAL A 48 5.00 -7.97 -7.04
C VAL A 48 4.66 -6.60 -7.60
N LYS A 49 4.89 -5.55 -6.82
CA LYS A 49 4.71 -4.17 -7.29
C LYS A 49 5.45 -3.14 -6.46
N THR A 50 5.68 -1.98 -7.07
CA THR A 50 6.21 -0.79 -6.39
C THR A 50 5.17 -0.12 -5.48
N HIS A 51 5.66 0.72 -4.55
CA HIS A 51 4.83 1.51 -3.66
C HIS A 51 5.48 2.84 -3.32
N VAL A 52 4.70 3.92 -3.33
CA VAL A 52 5.22 5.28 -3.13
C VAL A 52 5.92 5.52 -1.79
N PHE A 53 5.50 4.84 -0.71
CA PHE A 53 6.08 5.05 0.63
C PHE A 53 7.13 4.02 1.04
N THR A 54 7.15 2.84 0.42
CA THR A 54 7.96 1.70 0.89
C THR A 54 8.87 1.14 -0.19
N THR A 55 8.98 1.83 -1.32
CA THR A 55 9.65 1.40 -2.56
C THR A 55 8.94 0.23 -3.24
N ILE A 56 8.75 -0.87 -2.51
CA ILE A 56 8.02 -2.06 -2.94
C ILE A 56 6.83 -2.32 -2.02
N THR A 57 5.91 -3.15 -2.50
CA THR A 57 5.02 -3.94 -1.64
C THR A 57 5.59 -5.36 -1.47
N GLY A 58 4.86 -6.23 -0.79
CA GLY A 58 5.30 -7.59 -0.54
C GLY A 58 4.53 -8.22 0.60
N ALA A 59 5.05 -9.33 1.09
CA ALA A 59 4.47 -10.13 2.13
C ALA A 59 4.47 -9.40 3.48
N MET A 60 5.55 -8.70 3.85
CA MET A 60 5.59 -7.90 5.08
C MET A 60 4.52 -6.81 5.08
N LYS A 61 4.31 -6.16 3.93
CA LYS A 61 3.29 -5.11 3.79
C LYS A 61 1.87 -5.66 3.79
N ASN A 62 1.67 -6.91 3.40
CA ASN A 62 0.35 -7.54 3.33
C ASN A 62 -0.32 -7.61 4.73
N ALA A 63 0.48 -7.82 5.77
CA ALA A 63 0.06 -7.83 7.17
C ALA A 63 -0.60 -6.52 7.62
N PHE A 64 -0.25 -5.40 6.98
CA PHE A 64 -0.78 -4.07 7.29
C PHE A 64 -2.31 -3.99 7.19
N GLY A 65 -2.91 -4.74 6.27
CA GLY A 65 -4.36 -4.77 6.10
C GLY A 65 -5.10 -5.63 7.13
N GLY A 66 -4.43 -6.66 7.67
CA GLY A 66 -5.03 -7.63 8.58
C GLY A 66 -4.83 -7.30 10.06
N LEU A 67 -3.68 -6.74 10.43
CA LEU A 67 -3.32 -6.50 11.83
C LEU A 67 -3.65 -5.08 12.32
N LEU A 68 -3.70 -4.09 11.43
CA LEU A 68 -4.04 -2.71 11.79
C LEU A 68 -5.48 -2.38 11.42
N HIS A 69 -6.33 -2.22 12.44
CA HIS A 69 -7.73 -1.83 12.25
C HIS A 69 -7.92 -0.31 12.33
N ARG A 70 -7.83 0.26 13.54
CA ARG A 70 -8.06 1.69 13.78
C ARG A 70 -6.81 2.50 13.51
N LYS A 71 -7.00 3.75 13.07
CA LYS A 71 -5.94 4.76 12.91
C LYS A 71 -4.72 4.32 12.10
N ARG A 72 -4.83 3.28 11.25
CA ARG A 72 -3.73 2.77 10.40
C ARG A 72 -3.10 3.82 9.49
N HIS A 73 -3.77 4.94 9.24
CA HIS A 73 -3.18 6.04 8.47
C HIS A 73 -2.08 6.77 9.25
N TRP A 74 -2.11 6.75 10.59
CA TRP A 74 -1.11 7.39 11.45
C TRP A 74 0.26 6.74 11.35
N THR A 75 0.32 5.47 10.96
CA THR A 75 1.57 4.73 10.78
C THR A 75 2.28 5.06 9.46
N HIS A 76 1.65 5.78 8.52
CA HIS A 76 2.30 6.07 7.23
C HIS A 76 3.56 6.93 7.38
N ALA A 77 3.59 7.79 8.39
CA ALA A 77 4.75 8.58 8.78
C ALA A 77 5.97 7.75 9.21
N VAL A 78 5.74 6.54 9.70
CA VAL A 78 6.72 5.63 10.32
C VAL A 78 6.51 4.21 9.76
N ILE A 79 6.22 4.16 8.45
CA ILE A 79 5.71 2.95 7.81
C ILE A 79 6.74 1.82 7.84
N HIS A 80 8.02 2.14 7.73
CA HIS A 80 9.07 1.14 7.68
C HIS A 80 9.20 0.41 9.01
N GLU A 81 9.28 1.15 10.11
CA GLU A 81 9.29 0.64 11.48
C GLU A 81 7.99 -0.12 11.78
N THR A 82 6.85 0.41 11.32
CA THR A 82 5.55 -0.25 11.45
C THR A 82 5.55 -1.63 10.80
N LEU A 83 6.08 -1.78 9.57
CA LEU A 83 6.11 -3.08 8.89
C LEU A 83 6.97 -4.10 9.64
N VAL A 84 8.05 -3.67 10.28
CA VAL A 84 8.91 -4.53 11.11
C VAL A 84 8.18 -4.97 12.39
N ASP A 85 7.50 -4.05 13.07
CA ASP A 85 6.68 -4.38 14.25
C ASP A 85 5.52 -5.32 13.89
N LEU A 86 4.92 -5.16 12.71
CA LEU A 86 3.91 -6.08 12.20
C LEU A 86 4.47 -7.48 11.94
N LEU A 87 5.66 -7.60 11.35
CA LEU A 87 6.32 -8.89 11.18
C LEU A 87 6.58 -9.57 12.53
N GLN A 88 7.03 -8.80 13.54
CA GLN A 88 7.21 -9.30 14.90
C GLN A 88 5.90 -9.86 15.46
N ILE A 89 4.79 -9.13 15.36
CA ILE A 89 3.48 -9.61 15.82
C ILE A 89 3.10 -10.91 15.12
N GLN A 90 3.32 -11.01 13.80
CA GLN A 90 3.01 -12.23 13.06
C GLN A 90 3.80 -13.42 13.60
N GLN A 91 5.10 -13.27 13.80
CA GLN A 91 5.96 -14.32 14.36
C GLN A 91 5.58 -14.66 15.80
N ASP A 92 5.01 -13.70 16.54
CA ASP A 92 4.60 -13.91 17.92
C ASP A 92 3.29 -14.69 18.06
N ILE A 93 2.33 -14.50 17.13
CA ILE A 93 0.97 -15.05 17.25
C ILE A 93 0.70 -16.24 16.32
N HIS A 94 1.40 -16.36 15.20
CA HIS A 94 1.17 -17.40 14.20
C HIS A 94 2.08 -18.61 14.43
N THR A 95 1.54 -19.81 14.21
CA THR A 95 2.29 -21.07 14.31
C THR A 95 3.11 -21.37 13.06
N GLY A 96 2.80 -20.71 11.95
CA GLY A 96 3.54 -20.79 10.69
C GLY A 96 3.15 -19.63 9.79
N ILE A 97 4.15 -19.08 9.09
CA ILE A 97 3.97 -17.98 8.14
C ILE A 97 4.57 -18.44 6.82
N PHE A 98 3.78 -18.32 5.75
CA PHE A 98 4.25 -18.63 4.40
C PHE A 98 3.75 -17.56 3.44
N ALA A 99 4.53 -17.25 2.41
CA ALA A 99 4.11 -16.35 1.36
C ALA A 99 4.28 -17.02 0.00
N VAL A 100 3.30 -16.84 -0.86
CA VAL A 100 3.38 -17.11 -2.30
C VAL A 100 3.10 -15.79 -3.01
N MET A 101 4.15 -15.17 -3.52
CA MET A 101 4.08 -13.87 -4.18
C MET A 101 3.89 -14.05 -5.68
N ASP A 102 2.85 -13.39 -6.18
CA ASP A 102 2.50 -13.38 -7.59
C ASP A 102 3.28 -12.29 -8.34
N GLY A 103 4.27 -12.70 -9.13
CA GLY A 103 4.97 -11.88 -10.10
C GLY A 103 4.60 -12.21 -11.54
N THR A 104 3.52 -12.96 -11.79
CA THR A 104 3.06 -13.23 -13.16
C THR A 104 2.63 -11.91 -13.83
N PHE A 105 1.83 -11.14 -13.10
CA PHE A 105 1.38 -9.80 -13.44
C PHE A 105 1.91 -8.80 -12.39
N ALA A 106 3.04 -8.18 -12.70
CA ALA A 106 3.72 -7.25 -11.82
C ALA A 106 3.40 -5.79 -12.18
N GLY A 107 3.80 -4.83 -11.36
CA GLY A 107 3.71 -3.44 -11.79
C GLY A 107 4.59 -2.42 -11.08
N ASP A 108 4.85 -1.33 -11.78
CA ASP A 108 5.73 -0.25 -11.32
C ASP A 108 5.07 1.13 -11.45
N GLY A 109 5.85 2.19 -11.22
CA GLY A 109 5.41 3.58 -11.24
C GLY A 109 4.82 4.03 -9.90
N PRO A 110 3.76 4.86 -9.92
CA PRO A 110 3.15 5.42 -8.71
C PRO A 110 2.11 4.45 -8.11
N GLY A 111 2.61 3.33 -7.60
CA GLY A 111 1.83 2.34 -6.86
C GLY A 111 1.30 2.86 -5.51
N PRO A 112 0.16 2.34 -5.01
CA PRO A 112 -0.48 1.11 -5.46
C PRO A 112 -1.62 1.30 -6.47
N ARG A 113 -1.94 2.55 -6.86
CA ARG A 113 -3.12 2.84 -7.69
C ARG A 113 -2.79 3.09 -9.15
N ALA A 114 -1.76 3.90 -9.43
CA ALA A 114 -1.55 4.49 -10.74
C ALA A 114 -0.44 3.79 -11.55
N MET A 115 -0.42 2.45 -11.54
CA MET A 115 0.72 1.66 -11.97
C MET A 115 0.84 1.47 -13.49
N HIS A 116 2.03 1.08 -13.95
CA HIS A 116 2.21 0.37 -15.22
C HIS A 116 2.31 -1.11 -14.92
N TRP A 117 1.61 -1.93 -15.71
CA TRP A 117 1.65 -3.38 -15.56
C TRP A 117 2.74 -3.99 -16.44
N HIS A 118 3.27 -5.14 -16.00
CA HIS A 118 4.29 -5.89 -16.69
C HIS A 118 4.01 -7.39 -16.54
N GLU A 119 4.22 -8.17 -17.60
CA GLU A 119 4.23 -9.64 -17.51
C GLU A 119 5.65 -10.12 -17.22
N LYS A 120 5.83 -10.86 -16.11
CA LYS A 120 7.15 -11.38 -15.71
C LYS A 120 7.18 -12.89 -15.48
N ASP A 121 6.03 -13.56 -15.44
CA ASP A 121 5.91 -15.03 -15.36
C ASP A 121 6.58 -15.69 -14.14
N ILE A 122 6.83 -14.95 -13.05
CA ILE A 122 7.52 -15.47 -11.87
C ILE A 122 6.54 -15.62 -10.71
N LEU A 123 6.65 -16.75 -10.00
CA LEU A 123 6.09 -16.93 -8.66
C LEU A 123 7.25 -17.09 -7.68
N LEU A 124 7.14 -16.41 -6.54
CA LEU A 124 8.08 -16.57 -5.43
C LEU A 124 7.37 -17.26 -4.27
N ALA A 125 8.06 -18.11 -3.53
CA ALA A 125 7.50 -18.73 -2.33
C ALA A 125 8.56 -18.83 -1.23
N SER A 126 8.17 -18.51 0.02
CA SER A 126 9.08 -18.54 1.16
C SER A 126 8.32 -18.55 2.48
N SER A 127 8.88 -19.19 3.50
CA SER A 127 8.47 -19.01 4.90
C SER A 127 9.06 -17.74 5.53
N ASP A 128 10.21 -17.28 5.05
CA ASP A 128 10.82 -16.01 5.47
C ASP A 128 10.24 -14.84 4.65
N GLN A 129 9.50 -13.97 5.33
CA GLN A 129 8.82 -12.82 4.75
C GLN A 129 9.78 -11.70 4.34
N VAL A 130 10.93 -11.59 5.00
CA VAL A 130 11.98 -10.63 4.65
C VAL A 130 12.70 -11.12 3.40
N ALA A 131 13.01 -12.41 3.33
CA ALA A 131 13.73 -13.00 2.21
C ALA A 131 12.94 -12.93 0.89
N ILE A 132 11.64 -13.24 0.92
CA ILE A 132 10.81 -13.15 -0.30
C ILE A 132 10.67 -11.71 -0.80
N ASP A 133 10.50 -10.75 0.11
CA ASP A 133 10.39 -9.34 -0.25
C ASP A 133 11.75 -8.80 -0.74
N ALA A 134 12.87 -9.28 -0.20
CA ALA A 134 14.21 -8.93 -0.67
C ALA A 134 14.51 -9.46 -2.08
N ILE A 135 14.21 -10.73 -2.36
CA ILE A 135 14.37 -11.28 -3.71
C ILE A 135 13.42 -10.58 -4.69
N SER A 136 12.19 -10.29 -4.27
CA SER A 136 11.25 -9.47 -5.06
C SER A 136 11.81 -8.07 -5.37
N ALA A 137 12.44 -7.40 -4.41
CA ALA A 137 13.09 -6.11 -4.64
C ALA A 137 14.24 -6.22 -5.66
N LYS A 138 15.09 -7.25 -5.50
CA LYS A 138 16.20 -7.52 -6.42
C LYS A 138 15.71 -7.71 -7.86
N LEU A 139 14.69 -8.54 -8.06
CA LEU A 139 14.07 -8.77 -9.38
C LEU A 139 13.55 -7.48 -9.99
N GLN A 140 12.87 -6.65 -9.19
CA GLN A 140 12.38 -5.33 -9.63
C GLN A 140 13.51 -4.35 -9.99
N GLY A 141 14.75 -4.61 -9.58
CA GLY A 141 15.91 -3.77 -9.84
C GLY A 141 16.28 -2.82 -8.70
N PHE A 142 15.77 -3.07 -7.49
CA PHE A 142 16.13 -2.32 -6.28
C PHE A 142 17.15 -3.10 -5.45
N ASP A 143 18.03 -2.38 -4.74
CA ASP A 143 18.88 -2.98 -3.71
C ASP A 143 18.04 -3.22 -2.44
N PRO A 144 17.84 -4.47 -2.01
CA PRO A 144 17.04 -4.80 -0.83
C PRO A 144 17.55 -4.14 0.46
N MET A 145 18.87 -3.98 0.59
CA MET A 145 19.47 -3.39 1.79
C MET A 145 19.32 -1.87 1.85
N GLN A 146 18.97 -1.21 0.74
CA GLN A 146 18.63 0.22 0.73
C GLN A 146 17.15 0.47 1.08
N ILE A 147 16.32 -0.58 1.16
CA ILE A 147 14.91 -0.46 1.51
C ILE A 147 14.78 -0.54 3.04
N PRO A 148 14.36 0.54 3.75
CA PRO A 148 14.52 0.62 5.19
C PRO A 148 13.82 -0.50 5.97
N PHE A 149 12.62 -0.92 5.56
CA PHE A 149 11.90 -1.96 6.31
C PHE A 149 12.55 -3.34 6.19
N LEU A 150 13.19 -3.65 5.05
CA LEU A 150 13.93 -4.90 4.85
C LEU A 150 15.23 -4.88 5.66
N ARG A 151 15.99 -3.79 5.56
CA ARG A 151 17.22 -3.60 6.33
C ARG A 151 16.96 -3.69 7.83
N LEU A 152 15.95 -2.97 8.34
CA LEU A 152 15.59 -2.98 9.76
C LEU A 152 15.15 -4.37 10.24
N ALA A 153 14.37 -5.11 9.46
CA ALA A 153 13.96 -6.47 9.82
C ALA A 153 15.16 -7.43 9.87
N HIS A 154 16.09 -7.30 8.93
CA HIS A 154 17.33 -8.07 8.89
C HIS A 154 18.25 -7.76 10.07
N GLU A 155 18.48 -6.48 10.37
CA GLU A 155 19.28 -6.03 11.51
C GLU A 155 18.71 -6.52 12.86
N ARG A 156 17.38 -6.71 12.94
CA ARG A 156 16.71 -7.27 14.13
C ARG A 156 16.64 -8.80 14.15
N GLY A 157 17.19 -9.49 13.14
CA GLY A 157 17.17 -10.94 13.06
C GLY A 157 15.79 -11.55 12.85
N LEU A 158 14.82 -10.78 12.33
CA LEU A 158 13.46 -11.27 12.04
C LEU A 158 13.37 -12.02 10.70
N GLY A 159 14.42 -11.97 9.89
CA GLY A 159 14.55 -12.65 8.61
C GLY A 159 15.78 -12.16 7.84
N VAL A 160 15.98 -12.65 6.62
CA VAL A 160 17.19 -12.34 5.83
C VAL A 160 16.87 -11.40 4.66
N ALA A 161 17.42 -10.19 4.64
CA ALA A 161 17.23 -9.24 3.54
C ALA A 161 18.38 -9.24 2.51
N ASN A 162 19.58 -9.66 2.91
CA ASN A 162 20.74 -9.67 2.03
C ASN A 162 20.64 -10.83 1.02
N PRO A 163 20.53 -10.57 -0.30
CA PRO A 163 20.36 -11.63 -1.29
C PRO A 163 21.48 -12.67 -1.32
N ARG A 164 22.69 -12.30 -0.89
CA ARG A 164 23.84 -13.22 -0.84
C ARG A 164 23.69 -14.33 0.22
N GLU A 165 22.83 -14.10 1.20
CA GLU A 165 22.55 -15.03 2.30
C GLU A 165 21.26 -15.84 2.06
N ILE A 166 20.57 -15.60 0.93
CA ILE A 166 19.32 -16.26 0.59
C ILE A 166 19.59 -17.38 -0.42
N LYS A 167 19.24 -18.61 -0.05
CA LYS A 167 19.27 -19.75 -0.97
C LYS A 167 18.00 -19.78 -1.81
N ILE A 168 18.17 -19.63 -3.12
CA ILE A 168 17.07 -19.76 -4.09
C ILE A 168 17.02 -21.21 -4.57
N VAL A 169 15.80 -21.78 -4.57
CA VAL A 169 15.53 -23.13 -5.05
C VAL A 169 14.57 -23.04 -6.23
N GLY A 170 14.82 -23.82 -7.28
CA GLY A 170 14.00 -23.82 -8.49
C GLY A 170 14.63 -22.96 -9.58
N TYR A 171 13.85 -22.00 -10.10
CA TYR A 171 14.29 -21.14 -11.20
C TYR A 171 15.49 -20.27 -10.81
N ASP A 172 16.49 -20.25 -11.68
CA ASP A 172 17.68 -19.42 -11.53
C ASP A 172 17.36 -17.98 -11.94
N ILE A 173 17.11 -17.14 -10.93
CA ILE A 173 16.70 -15.74 -11.13
C ILE A 173 17.79 -14.88 -11.75
N GLU A 174 19.06 -15.29 -11.75
CA GLU A 174 20.14 -14.51 -12.37
C GLU A 174 20.02 -14.52 -13.90
N ARG A 175 19.16 -15.39 -14.45
CA ARG A 175 18.79 -15.40 -15.88
C ARG A 175 17.83 -14.27 -16.24
N GLU A 176 17.16 -13.67 -15.26
CA GLU A 176 16.30 -12.53 -15.49
C GLU A 176 17.12 -11.31 -15.89
N ILE A 177 16.71 -10.70 -16.99
CA ILE A 177 17.17 -9.34 -17.30
C ILE A 177 16.64 -8.44 -16.18
N PRO A 178 17.43 -7.51 -15.62
CA PRO A 178 16.95 -6.61 -14.58
C PRO A 178 15.65 -5.93 -15.02
N TRP A 179 14.61 -5.98 -14.20
CA TRP A 179 13.30 -5.49 -14.64
C TRP A 179 13.24 -3.97 -14.76
N HIS A 180 14.18 -3.25 -14.16
CA HIS A 180 14.30 -1.79 -14.19
C HIS A 180 13.00 -1.07 -13.80
N PHE A 181 12.28 -1.61 -12.80
CA PHE A 181 11.07 -0.96 -12.32
C PHE A 181 11.40 0.40 -11.73
N VAL A 182 10.53 1.36 -11.99
CA VAL A 182 10.66 2.71 -11.43
C VAL A 182 9.65 2.94 -10.33
N GLN A 183 10.10 3.45 -9.18
CA GLN A 183 9.20 3.99 -8.17
C GLN A 183 9.02 5.48 -8.44
N THR A 184 7.79 5.89 -8.76
CA THR A 184 7.46 7.29 -9.01
C THR A 184 6.34 7.76 -8.11
N ASP A 185 6.00 9.04 -8.20
CA ASP A 185 4.98 9.67 -7.37
C ASP A 185 3.88 10.32 -8.21
N THR A 186 2.64 10.19 -7.76
CA THR A 186 1.54 11.04 -8.21
C THR A 186 1.65 12.44 -7.58
N PHE A 187 0.92 13.41 -8.11
CA PHE A 187 0.79 14.72 -7.45
C PHE A 187 0.34 14.60 -5.98
N ALA A 188 -0.64 13.72 -5.72
CA ALA A 188 -1.14 13.46 -4.38
C ALA A 188 -0.07 12.84 -3.46
N SER A 189 0.70 11.86 -3.94
CA SER A 189 1.73 11.22 -3.11
C SER A 189 2.93 12.14 -2.87
N LYS A 190 3.29 13.03 -3.80
CA LYS A 190 4.27 14.10 -3.54
C LYS A 190 3.82 15.01 -2.39
N GLY A 191 2.56 15.45 -2.42
CA GLY A 191 1.97 16.25 -1.34
C GLY A 191 1.98 15.52 0.00
N GLN A 192 1.62 14.22 0.01
CA GLN A 192 1.67 13.40 1.21
C GLN A 192 3.09 13.22 1.74
N LYS A 193 4.10 13.01 0.88
CA LYS A 193 5.51 12.92 1.30
C LYS A 193 5.99 14.21 1.95
N LEU A 194 5.59 15.38 1.43
CA LEU A 194 5.91 16.67 2.05
C LEU A 194 5.34 16.79 3.48
N ILE A 195 4.17 16.21 3.73
CA ILE A 195 3.52 16.22 5.05
C ILE A 195 4.10 15.13 5.96
N TYR A 196 4.31 13.90 5.48
CA TYR A 196 4.73 12.79 6.33
C TYR A 196 6.23 12.75 6.61
N HIS A 197 7.06 13.19 5.66
CA HIS A 197 8.51 13.04 5.72
C HIS A 197 9.26 14.33 5.31
N GLY A 198 8.53 15.40 5.03
CA GLY A 198 9.09 16.65 4.51
C GLY A 198 8.84 17.86 5.41
N PRO A 199 8.98 19.08 4.89
CA PRO A 199 8.94 20.32 5.67
C PRO A 199 7.57 20.61 6.29
N LEU A 200 6.49 19.98 5.81
CA LEU A 200 5.14 20.16 6.35
C LEU A 200 4.83 19.20 7.50
N LYS A 201 5.81 18.40 7.96
CA LYS A 201 5.70 17.49 9.10
C LYS A 201 5.13 18.13 10.38
N PRO A 202 5.53 19.35 10.79
CA PRO A 202 4.94 20.00 11.95
C PRO A 202 3.43 20.24 11.83
N LEU A 203 2.91 20.31 10.60
CA LEU A 203 1.50 20.52 10.29
C LEU A 203 0.73 19.21 10.09
N GLU A 204 1.35 18.04 10.25
CA GLU A 204 0.70 16.74 10.03
C GLU A 204 -0.58 16.60 10.85
N GLY A 205 -0.56 16.97 12.13
CA GLY A 205 -1.75 16.90 12.99
C GLY A 205 -2.90 17.76 12.47
N LEU A 206 -2.61 18.97 11.99
CA LEU A 206 -3.60 19.89 11.45
C LEU A 206 -4.13 19.43 10.09
N LEU A 207 -3.27 18.93 9.21
CA LEU A 207 -3.62 18.59 7.83
C LEU A 207 -4.24 17.19 7.70
N LEU A 208 -3.82 16.25 8.55
CA LEU A 208 -4.12 14.83 8.40
C LEU A 208 -4.84 14.19 9.60
N ARG A 209 -4.97 14.91 10.73
CA ARG A 209 -5.65 14.41 11.94
C ARG A 209 -6.77 15.33 12.44
N SER A 210 -7.14 16.35 11.67
CA SER A 210 -8.22 17.30 11.99
C SER A 210 -9.50 17.03 11.18
N PRO A 211 -10.64 17.67 11.51
CA PRO A 211 -11.86 17.60 10.70
C PRO A 211 -11.73 18.12 9.26
N LEU A 212 -10.61 18.79 8.90
CA LEU A 212 -10.32 19.29 7.54
C LEU A 212 -9.77 18.21 6.59
N VAL A 213 -9.47 17.02 7.10
CA VAL A 213 -8.98 15.84 6.35
C VAL A 213 -9.82 15.44 5.13
N PRO A 214 -11.16 15.58 5.09
CA PRO A 214 -11.96 15.16 3.95
C PRO A 214 -11.51 15.76 2.62
N TRP A 215 -10.88 16.94 2.62
CA TRP A 215 -10.32 17.56 1.41
C TRP A 215 -9.24 16.71 0.74
N SER A 216 -8.28 16.17 1.51
CA SER A 216 -7.19 15.36 0.95
C SER A 216 -7.69 14.05 0.35
N TYR A 217 -8.68 13.44 1.00
CA TYR A 217 -9.39 12.26 0.51
C TYR A 217 -10.19 12.57 -0.76
N PHE A 218 -10.90 13.70 -0.77
CA PHE A 218 -11.64 14.17 -1.94
C PHE A 218 -10.72 14.42 -3.13
N ALA A 219 -9.63 15.17 -2.94
CA ALA A 219 -8.68 15.50 -4.01
C ALA A 219 -8.05 14.23 -4.61
N SER A 220 -7.65 13.27 -3.76
CA SER A 220 -7.12 11.97 -4.20
C SER A 220 -8.15 11.16 -4.98
N ASN A 221 -9.40 11.07 -4.48
CA ASN A 221 -10.47 10.36 -5.17
C ASN A 221 -10.89 11.04 -6.46
N PHE A 222 -10.91 12.37 -6.51
CA PHE A 222 -11.19 13.10 -7.74
C PHE A 222 -10.11 12.83 -8.79
N TYR A 223 -8.84 13.02 -8.43
CA TYR A 223 -7.72 12.72 -9.32
C TYR A 223 -7.78 11.27 -9.83
N HIS A 224 -8.03 10.30 -8.96
CA HIS A 224 -8.05 8.90 -9.36
C HIS A 224 -9.31 8.49 -10.11
N ASN A 225 -10.50 8.69 -9.54
CA ASN A 225 -11.75 8.12 -10.05
C ASN A 225 -12.37 8.94 -11.18
N VAL A 226 -12.08 10.25 -11.26
CA VAL A 226 -12.67 11.13 -12.29
C VAL A 226 -11.70 11.38 -13.44
N TYR A 227 -10.39 11.48 -13.15
CA TYR A 227 -9.37 11.77 -14.16
C TYR A 227 -8.53 10.54 -14.52
N TRP A 228 -7.67 10.09 -13.60
CA TRP A 228 -6.64 9.11 -13.93
C TRP A 228 -7.22 7.77 -14.38
N TYR A 229 -8.18 7.19 -13.65
CA TYR A 229 -8.71 5.87 -13.99
C TYR A 229 -9.49 5.88 -15.31
N PRO A 230 -10.45 6.78 -15.57
CA PRO A 230 -11.18 6.77 -16.84
C PRO A 230 -10.30 6.99 -18.07
N PHE A 231 -9.32 7.91 -17.98
CA PHE A 231 -8.55 8.34 -19.15
C PHE A 231 -7.19 7.65 -19.31
N VAL A 232 -6.59 7.14 -18.23
CA VAL A 232 -5.26 6.51 -18.22
C VAL A 232 -5.33 5.07 -17.75
N GLY A 233 -6.00 4.82 -16.62
CA GLY A 233 -6.09 3.50 -15.99
C GLY A 233 -6.88 2.49 -16.82
N ARG A 234 -8.05 2.88 -17.34
CA ARG A 234 -8.96 2.00 -18.07
C ARG A 234 -8.33 1.46 -19.36
N PRO A 235 -7.74 2.28 -20.26
CA PRO A 235 -7.01 1.75 -21.42
C PRO A 235 -5.87 0.79 -21.03
N ARG A 236 -5.16 1.07 -19.92
CA ARG A 236 -4.11 0.17 -19.41
C ARG A 236 -4.69 -1.16 -18.94
N VAL A 237 -5.79 -1.15 -18.18
CA VAL A 237 -6.43 -2.39 -17.73
C VAL A 237 -7.02 -3.16 -18.92
N GLU A 238 -7.62 -2.48 -19.89
CA GLU A 238 -8.11 -3.14 -21.11
C GLU A 238 -6.98 -3.83 -21.88
N ALA A 239 -5.81 -3.19 -21.98
CA ALA A 239 -4.61 -3.78 -22.57
C ALA A 239 -4.06 -4.95 -21.73
N ALA A 240 -4.00 -4.79 -20.40
CA ALA A 240 -3.62 -5.87 -19.46
C ALA A 240 -4.48 -7.12 -19.63
N LEU A 241 -5.78 -6.93 -19.85
CA LEU A 241 -6.73 -8.01 -20.03
C LEU A 241 -6.61 -8.74 -21.36
N GLN A 242 -5.78 -8.26 -22.29
CA GLN A 242 -5.47 -8.97 -23.54
C GLN A 242 -4.27 -9.91 -23.41
N THR A 243 -3.49 -9.80 -22.34
CA THR A 243 -2.31 -10.63 -22.15
C THR A 243 -2.66 -12.06 -21.70
N LYS A 244 -1.71 -12.99 -21.72
CA LYS A 244 -1.98 -14.38 -21.32
C LYS A 244 -2.48 -14.48 -19.87
N TRP A 245 -1.93 -13.70 -18.94
CA TRP A 245 -2.39 -13.66 -17.56
C TRP A 245 -3.73 -12.92 -17.44
N GLY A 246 -3.94 -11.87 -18.22
CA GLY A 246 -5.23 -11.18 -18.29
C GLY A 246 -6.38 -12.08 -18.79
N GLN A 247 -6.11 -12.91 -19.79
CA GLN A 247 -7.07 -13.89 -20.32
C GLN A 247 -7.29 -15.05 -19.34
N LEU A 248 -6.23 -15.53 -18.67
CA LEU A 248 -6.38 -16.51 -17.59
C LEU A 248 -7.24 -15.96 -16.45
N PHE A 249 -7.01 -14.71 -16.05
CA PHE A 249 -7.80 -14.04 -15.01
C PHE A 249 -9.30 -13.98 -15.39
N LYS A 250 -9.63 -13.71 -16.66
CA LYS A 250 -11.01 -13.76 -17.16
C LYS A 250 -11.64 -15.15 -17.15
N SER A 251 -10.85 -16.22 -17.06
CA SER A 251 -11.39 -17.58 -16.94
C SER A 251 -11.83 -17.92 -15.51
N TYR A 252 -11.45 -17.09 -14.52
CA TYR A 252 -11.80 -17.31 -13.12
C TYR A 252 -13.17 -16.71 -12.78
N GLY A 253 -13.88 -17.37 -11.86
CA GLY A 253 -15.17 -16.89 -11.35
C GLY A 253 -16.24 -16.79 -12.44
N ASP A 254 -16.89 -15.63 -12.53
CA ASP A 254 -17.87 -15.29 -13.57
C ASP A 254 -17.23 -14.61 -14.80
N GLY A 255 -15.90 -14.50 -14.82
CA GLY A 255 -15.13 -13.82 -15.87
C GLY A 255 -15.34 -12.31 -15.94
N GLN A 256 -16.07 -11.72 -15.00
CA GLN A 256 -16.30 -10.28 -14.97
C GLN A 256 -15.14 -9.56 -14.27
N VAL A 257 -14.40 -8.78 -15.05
CA VAL A 257 -13.38 -7.90 -14.48
C VAL A 257 -14.04 -6.63 -14.00
N VAL A 258 -13.85 -6.31 -12.72
CA VAL A 258 -14.34 -5.06 -12.14
C VAL A 258 -13.61 -3.89 -12.81
N MET A 259 -14.35 -3.15 -13.64
CA MET A 259 -13.89 -1.96 -14.34
C MET A 259 -14.67 -0.75 -13.83
N PRO A 260 -14.24 -0.10 -12.71
CA PRO A 260 -14.96 1.03 -12.15
C PRO A 260 -15.30 2.08 -13.20
N GLY A 261 -16.57 2.50 -13.22
CA GLY A 261 -16.98 3.72 -13.92
C GLY A 261 -16.59 4.96 -13.10
N MET A 262 -16.82 6.14 -13.65
CA MET A 262 -16.76 7.37 -12.85
C MET A 262 -17.80 7.29 -11.73
N GLU A 263 -17.36 7.44 -10.48
CA GLU A 263 -18.26 7.36 -9.33
C GLU A 263 -19.23 8.57 -9.34
N PRO A 264 -20.56 8.38 -9.50
CA PRO A 264 -21.48 9.49 -9.71
C PRO A 264 -21.51 10.48 -8.54
N LYS A 265 -21.27 10.00 -7.31
CA LYS A 265 -21.18 10.84 -6.11
C LYS A 265 -19.97 11.77 -6.17
N THR A 266 -18.80 11.28 -6.56
CA THR A 266 -17.58 12.08 -6.69
C THR A 266 -17.70 13.13 -7.79
N VAL A 267 -18.32 12.77 -8.93
CA VAL A 267 -18.60 13.71 -10.02
C VAL A 267 -19.54 14.82 -9.56
N LYS A 268 -20.65 14.47 -8.88
CA LYS A 268 -21.60 15.46 -8.32
C LYS A 268 -20.93 16.38 -7.30
N GLN A 269 -20.10 15.85 -6.40
CA GLN A 269 -19.35 16.64 -5.43
C GLN A 269 -18.36 17.61 -6.10
N ALA A 270 -17.69 17.18 -7.16
CA ALA A 270 -16.78 18.03 -7.91
C ALA A 270 -17.51 19.15 -8.67
N VAL A 271 -18.65 18.85 -9.30
CA VAL A 271 -19.49 19.84 -9.97
C VAL A 271 -20.02 20.88 -8.97
N MET A 272 -20.50 20.44 -7.80
CA MET A 272 -20.93 21.35 -6.73
C MET A 272 -19.76 22.20 -6.20
N GLY A 273 -18.59 21.60 -5.96
CA GLY A 273 -17.41 22.32 -5.49
C GLY A 273 -16.94 23.37 -6.49
N ALA A 274 -16.89 23.04 -7.77
CA ALA A 274 -16.55 23.98 -8.84
C ALA A 274 -17.58 25.13 -8.95
N ALA A 275 -18.86 24.83 -8.80
CA ALA A 275 -19.92 25.85 -8.79
C ALA A 275 -19.79 26.82 -7.60
N VAL A 276 -19.46 26.31 -6.42
CA VAL A 276 -19.23 27.14 -5.21
C VAL A 276 -17.99 28.02 -5.36
N VAL A 277 -16.87 27.47 -5.84
CA VAL A 277 -15.65 28.25 -6.09
C VAL A 277 -15.88 29.30 -7.19
N GLY A 278 -16.58 28.93 -8.25
CA GLY A 278 -16.97 29.85 -9.32
C GLY A 278 -17.86 30.99 -8.82
N ALA A 279 -18.87 30.68 -8.00
CA ALA A 279 -19.72 31.69 -7.36
C ALA A 279 -18.94 32.59 -6.40
N ALA A 280 -18.01 32.04 -5.61
CA ALA A 280 -17.17 32.81 -4.70
C ALA A 280 -16.23 33.77 -5.45
N LEU A 281 -15.57 33.30 -6.52
CA LEU A 281 -14.71 34.12 -7.38
C LEU A 281 -15.49 35.21 -8.12
N LEU A 282 -16.74 34.94 -8.51
CA LEU A 282 -17.64 35.94 -9.11
C LEU A 282 -18.18 36.94 -8.07
N SER A 283 -18.23 36.58 -6.79
CA SER A 283 -18.62 37.49 -5.69
C SER A 283 -17.46 38.33 -5.12
N LEU A 284 -16.21 37.95 -5.36
CA LEU A 284 -15.03 38.69 -4.88
C LEU A 284 -15.02 40.17 -5.36
N PRO A 285 -15.35 40.50 -6.63
CA PRO A 285 -15.42 41.88 -7.09
C PRO A 285 -16.54 42.70 -6.44
N LEU A 286 -17.58 42.05 -5.89
CA LEU A 286 -18.70 42.73 -5.23
C LEU A 286 -18.39 43.13 -3.77
N LEU A 287 -17.44 42.44 -3.12
CA LEU A 287 -16.97 42.75 -1.76
C LEU A 287 -15.94 43.89 -1.72
N PHE A 288 -15.22 44.15 -2.81
CA PHE A 288 -14.23 45.23 -2.94
C PHE A 288 -14.77 46.49 -3.65
N ARG A 289 -16.09 46.61 -3.81
CA ARG A 289 -16.69 47.86 -4.30
C ARG A 289 -16.51 48.96 -3.22
N PRO A 290 -15.84 50.09 -3.51
CA PRO A 290 -15.73 51.18 -2.56
C PRO A 290 -17.12 51.68 -2.20
N ARG A 291 -17.45 51.70 -0.90
CA ARG A 291 -18.66 52.34 -0.40
C ARG A 291 -18.54 53.84 -0.70
N LYS A 292 -19.49 54.36 -1.48
CA LYS A 292 -19.69 55.81 -1.63
C LYS A 292 -20.28 56.38 -0.36
#